data_AF-Q5GUU8-F1
#
_entry.id   AF-Q5GUU8-F1
#
_cell.length_a   1.000
_cell.length_b   1.000
_cell.length_c   1.000
_cell.angle_alpha   90.00
_cell.angle_beta   90.00
_cell.angle_gamma   90.00
#
_symmetry.space_group_name_H-M   'P 1'
#
loop_
_entity.id
_entity.type
_entity.pdbx_description
1 polymer ?
#
loop_
_entity_poly.entity_id
_entity_poly.type
_entity_poly.pdbx_seq_one_letter_code
_entity_poly.pdbx_strand_id
1 'polypeptide(L)'
;MLAGYRQIVQDNEADVVSSSFGVCEKYFTAAYNSGRDATSVAGLFDAVFKQGNAQGITFVTSSGDNAGLECADTQYLVEGNNGRYIPGVEFPAADAHVTAVGGGNLFTAYKKDSLGSGYVSESAYADPLQANDPYGVGALLSGGYFGAGGGVSTLFQRPAYQSRPLGGTRTSMRALPDVGMLAGGCPAIAGHPCQQDTSSVSIYFACFIYKLVGTSVAAPEFASVAALLGQKQGRQGNLNDYLYRLAANGPEAFHRGIPGNNGVVSNDVPIAGKYNYTTGLGTPIVRLMIGALDAAPAGIPRSPSNP
;
A
#
# COMPACT_ATOMS: atom_id res chain seq x y z
N MET A 1 -5.52 14.07 -11.64
CA MET A 1 -4.95 13.71 -10.32
C MET A 1 -4.46 14.95 -9.55
N LEU A 2 -3.40 15.65 -9.98
CA LEU A 2 -2.84 16.79 -9.23
C LEU A 2 -3.86 17.87 -8.84
N ALA A 3 -4.76 18.24 -9.76
CA ALA A 3 -5.81 19.23 -9.48
C ALA A 3 -6.73 18.81 -8.32
N GLY A 4 -7.04 17.52 -8.19
CA GLY A 4 -7.87 16.99 -7.10
C GLY A 4 -7.17 17.13 -5.75
N TYR A 5 -5.89 16.74 -5.65
CA TYR A 5 -5.14 16.94 -4.41
C TYR A 5 -4.99 18.42 -4.05
N ARG A 6 -4.76 19.29 -5.04
CA ARG A 6 -4.69 20.74 -4.80
C ARG A 6 -6.01 21.28 -4.24
N GLN A 7 -7.14 20.86 -4.81
CA GLN A 7 -8.46 21.28 -4.33
C GLN A 7 -8.68 20.81 -2.88
N ILE A 8 -8.38 19.55 -2.57
CA ILE A 8 -8.51 19.01 -1.21
C ILE A 8 -7.68 19.80 -0.19
N VAL A 9 -6.44 20.15 -0.54
CA VAL A 9 -5.54 20.96 0.30
C VAL A 9 -6.01 22.41 0.42
N GLN A 10 -6.66 22.95 -0.62
CA GLN A 10 -7.23 24.31 -0.59
C GLN A 10 -8.49 24.37 0.29
N ASP A 11 -9.37 23.38 0.16
CA ASP A 11 -10.59 23.28 0.95
C ASP A 11 -10.26 23.01 2.42
N ASN A 12 -9.25 22.16 2.67
CA ASN A 12 -8.77 21.80 4.01
C ASN A 12 -9.88 21.26 4.94
N GLU A 13 -10.88 20.61 4.34
CA GLU A 13 -12.02 20.03 5.06
C GLU A 13 -11.79 18.55 5.43
N ALA A 14 -10.88 17.86 4.74
CA ALA A 14 -10.57 16.46 4.99
C ALA A 14 -9.46 16.27 6.02
N ASP A 15 -9.64 15.33 6.95
CA ASP A 15 -8.57 14.90 7.86
C ASP A 15 -7.69 13.81 7.23
N VAL A 16 -8.31 12.91 6.47
CA VAL A 16 -7.66 11.77 5.81
C VAL A 16 -8.13 11.68 4.36
N VAL A 17 -7.19 11.48 3.45
CA VAL A 17 -7.43 11.33 2.01
C VAL A 17 -6.91 9.98 1.59
N SER A 18 -7.82 9.09 1.16
CA SER A 18 -7.46 7.78 0.59
C SER A 18 -7.41 7.86 -0.93
N SER A 19 -6.44 7.20 -1.56
CA SER A 19 -6.31 7.14 -3.01
C SER A 19 -5.88 5.75 -3.45
N SER A 20 -6.60 5.18 -4.42
CA SER A 20 -6.37 3.82 -4.92
C SER A 20 -6.06 3.87 -6.41
N PHE A 21 -5.01 4.61 -6.74
CA PHE A 21 -4.51 4.79 -8.08
C PHE A 21 -3.03 5.16 -8.03
N GLY A 22 -2.31 4.79 -9.07
CA GLY A 22 -0.92 5.19 -9.25
C GLY A 22 -0.36 4.71 -10.58
N VAL A 23 0.92 5.01 -10.77
CA VAL A 23 1.73 4.58 -11.91
C VAL A 23 3.15 4.28 -11.44
N CYS A 24 3.88 3.46 -12.17
CA CYS A 24 5.32 3.27 -11.93
C CYS A 24 6.07 4.61 -11.93
N GLU A 25 6.88 4.83 -10.89
CA GLU A 25 7.68 6.05 -10.75
C GLU A 25 8.65 6.30 -11.93
N LYS A 26 9.12 5.24 -12.59
CA LYS A 26 10.06 5.36 -13.71
C LYS A 26 9.42 5.96 -14.94
N TYR A 27 8.09 5.96 -15.04
CA TYR A 27 7.36 6.57 -16.15
C TYR A 27 7.51 8.10 -16.16
N PHE A 28 8.08 8.72 -15.13
CA PHE A 28 8.45 10.14 -15.15
C PHE A 28 9.88 10.39 -15.69
N THR A 29 10.68 9.36 -15.92
CA THR A 29 12.08 9.53 -16.36
C THR A 29 12.17 9.74 -17.88
N ALA A 30 13.30 10.30 -18.33
CA ALA A 30 13.56 10.54 -19.76
C ALA A 30 13.43 9.28 -20.64
N ALA A 31 13.74 8.10 -20.10
CA ALA A 31 13.67 6.83 -20.82
C ALA A 31 12.24 6.48 -21.29
N TYR A 32 11.21 6.95 -20.58
CA TYR A 32 9.80 6.69 -20.90
C TYR A 32 9.11 7.89 -21.59
N ASN A 33 9.83 9.00 -21.81
CA ASN A 33 9.25 10.27 -22.23
C ASN A 33 10.00 10.91 -23.40
N SER A 34 10.42 10.09 -24.37
CA SER A 34 11.13 10.55 -25.58
C SER A 34 12.35 11.43 -25.27
N GLY A 35 13.10 11.07 -24.22
CA GLY A 35 14.29 11.79 -23.77
C GLY A 35 14.02 13.00 -22.86
N ARG A 36 12.77 13.34 -22.55
CA ARG A 36 12.43 14.45 -21.65
C ARG A 36 12.20 13.95 -20.23
N ASP A 37 12.97 14.48 -19.27
CA ASP A 37 12.75 14.17 -17.87
C ASP A 37 11.50 14.91 -17.34
N ALA A 38 10.52 14.16 -16.85
CA ALA A 38 9.27 14.63 -16.27
C ALA A 38 9.18 14.43 -14.74
N THR A 39 10.29 14.12 -14.06
CA THR A 39 10.33 13.93 -12.60
C THR A 39 9.94 15.18 -11.81
N SER A 40 10.04 16.36 -12.43
CA SER A 40 9.51 17.62 -11.86
C SER A 40 8.01 17.57 -11.58
N VAL A 41 7.24 16.76 -12.32
CA VAL A 41 5.81 16.54 -12.06
C VAL A 41 5.62 15.88 -10.70
N ALA A 42 6.39 14.84 -10.39
CA ALA A 42 6.35 14.19 -9.08
C ALA A 42 6.69 15.17 -7.94
N GLY A 43 7.62 16.11 -8.18
CA GLY A 43 7.93 17.20 -7.26
C GLY A 43 6.76 18.17 -6.99
N LEU A 44 5.85 18.37 -7.94
CA LEU A 44 4.65 19.19 -7.73
C LEU A 44 3.65 18.51 -6.79
N PHE A 45 3.50 17.19 -6.90
CA PHE A 45 2.67 16.41 -5.98
C PHE A 45 3.27 16.39 -4.58
N ASP A 46 4.59 16.16 -4.45
CA ASP A 46 5.32 16.21 -3.18
C ASP A 46 5.10 17.56 -2.47
N ALA A 47 5.15 18.67 -3.20
CA ALA A 47 4.84 19.99 -2.63
C ALA A 47 3.40 20.10 -2.10
N VAL A 48 2.42 19.52 -2.80
CA VAL A 48 1.01 19.51 -2.37
C VAL A 48 0.83 18.61 -1.14
N PHE A 49 1.44 17.43 -1.11
CA PHE A 49 1.37 16.53 0.04
C PHE A 49 2.06 17.13 1.27
N LYS A 50 3.22 17.78 1.10
CA LYS A 50 3.88 18.57 2.15
C LYS A 50 2.97 19.66 2.71
N GLN A 51 2.31 20.43 1.83
CA GLN A 51 1.39 21.47 2.26
C GLN A 51 0.22 20.88 3.05
N GLY A 52 -0.42 19.83 2.54
CA GLY A 52 -1.53 19.18 3.23
C GLY A 52 -1.11 18.57 4.57
N ASN A 53 0.05 17.90 4.64
CA ASN A 53 0.60 17.40 5.89
C ASN A 53 0.82 18.53 6.92
N ALA A 54 1.33 19.70 6.49
CA ALA A 54 1.51 20.86 7.35
C ALA A 54 0.17 21.45 7.86
N GLN A 55 -0.92 21.26 7.12
CA GLN A 55 -2.28 21.59 7.53
C GLN A 55 -2.94 20.49 8.39
N GLY A 56 -2.27 19.35 8.58
CA GLY A 56 -2.79 18.20 9.34
C GLY A 56 -3.48 17.11 8.51
N ILE A 57 -3.53 17.24 7.18
CA ILE A 57 -4.11 16.23 6.28
C ILE A 57 -3.17 15.02 6.17
N THR A 58 -3.72 13.83 6.40
CA THR A 58 -3.03 12.55 6.14
C THR A 58 -3.41 12.02 4.77
N PHE A 59 -2.41 11.80 3.90
CA PHE A 59 -2.59 11.14 2.61
C PHE A 59 -2.23 9.67 2.72
N VAL A 60 -3.13 8.80 2.28
CA VAL A 60 -2.99 7.34 2.28
C VAL A 60 -3.18 6.83 0.87
N THR A 61 -2.26 6.03 0.37
CA THR A 61 -2.36 5.47 -0.99
C THR A 61 -2.18 3.96 -1.00
N SER A 62 -2.80 3.30 -1.98
CA SER A 62 -2.40 1.96 -2.41
C SER A 62 -0.90 1.95 -2.73
N SER A 63 -0.22 0.83 -2.51
CA SER A 63 1.20 0.71 -2.84
C SER A 63 1.47 0.10 -4.22
N GLY A 64 0.43 -0.32 -4.93
CA GLY A 64 0.47 -0.98 -6.23
C GLY A 64 0.07 -2.45 -6.13
N ASP A 65 -0.26 -3.06 -7.26
CA ASP A 65 -0.76 -4.44 -7.34
C ASP A 65 0.17 -5.37 -8.14
N ASN A 66 1.33 -4.87 -8.57
CA ASN A 66 2.32 -5.62 -9.35
C ASN A 66 3.54 -6.08 -8.49
N ALA A 67 3.32 -6.27 -7.19
CA ALA A 67 4.33 -6.72 -6.25
C ALA A 67 5.64 -5.88 -6.31
N GLY A 68 6.81 -6.51 -6.39
CA GLY A 68 8.10 -5.81 -6.50
C GLY A 68 8.44 -5.32 -7.91
N LEU A 69 7.52 -5.44 -8.87
CA LEU A 69 7.77 -5.32 -10.31
C LEU A 69 6.82 -4.30 -10.97
N GLU A 70 6.59 -3.16 -10.33
CA GLU A 70 5.58 -2.16 -10.73
C GLU A 70 5.70 -1.62 -12.16
N CYS A 71 6.89 -1.68 -12.75
CA CYS A 71 7.16 -1.03 -14.03
C CYS A 71 7.15 -2.04 -15.18
N ALA A 72 6.55 -1.71 -16.31
CA ALA A 72 6.89 -2.35 -17.57
C ALA A 72 8.17 -1.72 -18.15
N ASP A 73 8.98 -2.51 -18.84
CA ASP A 73 10.17 -2.00 -19.52
C ASP A 73 9.85 -1.11 -20.73
N THR A 74 10.89 -0.45 -21.26
CA THR A 74 10.75 0.45 -22.42
C THR A 74 10.45 -0.28 -23.73
N GLN A 75 10.83 -1.57 -23.86
CA GLN A 75 10.49 -2.35 -25.06
C GLN A 75 8.98 -2.47 -25.18
N TYR A 76 8.30 -2.69 -24.06
CA TYR A 76 6.84 -2.74 -24.03
C TYR A 76 6.22 -1.35 -24.11
N LEU A 77 6.53 -0.44 -23.18
CA LEU A 77 5.79 0.82 -23.03
C LEU A 77 6.10 1.88 -24.08
N VAL A 78 7.31 1.87 -24.62
CA VAL A 78 7.80 2.92 -25.54
C VAL A 78 7.86 2.40 -26.96
N GLU A 79 8.35 1.18 -27.17
CA GLU A 79 8.53 0.61 -28.51
C GLU A 79 7.31 -0.21 -28.99
N GLY A 80 6.39 -0.59 -28.11
CA GLY A 80 5.23 -1.41 -28.46
C GLY A 80 5.59 -2.86 -28.82
N ASN A 81 6.71 -3.37 -28.30
CA ASN A 81 7.19 -4.73 -28.48
C ASN A 81 6.83 -5.61 -27.27
N ASN A 82 6.91 -6.93 -27.41
CA ASN A 82 6.82 -7.79 -26.23
C ASN A 82 7.94 -7.43 -25.24
N GLY A 83 7.60 -7.34 -23.97
CA GLY A 83 8.54 -6.96 -22.91
C GLY A 83 8.24 -7.65 -21.60
N ARG A 84 8.81 -7.11 -20.52
CA ARG A 84 8.67 -7.67 -19.17
C ARG A 84 8.41 -6.62 -18.11
N TYR A 85 7.78 -7.06 -17.04
CA TYR A 85 7.78 -6.32 -15.79
C TYR A 85 9.21 -6.24 -15.22
N ILE A 86 9.55 -5.10 -14.62
CA ILE A 86 10.86 -4.81 -14.05
C ILE A 86 10.71 -4.14 -12.67
N PRO A 87 11.72 -4.24 -11.80
CA PRO A 87 11.66 -3.64 -10.48
C PRO A 87 11.38 -2.14 -10.51
N GLY A 88 10.46 -1.73 -9.63
CA GLY A 88 10.04 -0.35 -9.43
C GLY A 88 8.92 -0.28 -8.40
N VAL A 89 8.45 0.93 -8.15
CA VAL A 89 7.45 1.21 -7.13
C VAL A 89 6.40 2.19 -7.64
N GLU A 90 5.21 2.16 -7.05
CA GLU A 90 4.09 2.99 -7.48
C GLU A 90 4.25 4.42 -6.94
N PHE A 91 3.93 5.39 -7.78
CA PHE A 91 3.71 6.79 -7.42
C PHE A 91 2.20 7.07 -7.52
N PRO A 92 1.55 7.71 -6.52
CA PRO A 92 2.12 8.53 -5.45
C PRO A 92 2.63 7.81 -4.19
N ALA A 93 2.50 6.49 -4.07
CA ALA A 93 2.93 5.75 -2.87
C ALA A 93 4.42 5.95 -2.52
N ALA A 94 5.28 6.12 -3.52
CA ALA A 94 6.70 6.39 -3.36
C ALA A 94 7.01 7.74 -2.69
N ASP A 95 6.07 8.68 -2.66
CA ASP A 95 6.24 9.98 -2.00
C ASP A 95 6.39 9.82 -0.48
N ALA A 96 7.32 10.56 0.12
CA ALA A 96 7.61 10.47 1.55
C ALA A 96 6.55 11.18 2.43
N HIS A 97 5.64 11.94 1.83
CA HIS A 97 4.55 12.69 2.49
C HIS A 97 3.20 11.95 2.42
N VAL A 98 3.26 10.71 1.95
CA VAL A 98 2.13 9.81 1.79
C VAL A 98 2.40 8.52 2.57
N THR A 99 1.40 8.03 3.27
CA THR A 99 1.44 6.68 3.86
C THR A 99 1.07 5.66 2.79
N ALA A 100 2.03 4.85 2.36
CA ALA A 100 1.82 3.78 1.40
C ALA A 100 1.30 2.53 2.11
N VAL A 101 0.22 1.95 1.58
CA VAL A 101 -0.45 0.79 2.18
C VAL A 101 -0.37 -0.40 1.23
N GLY A 102 0.40 -1.39 1.64
CA GLY A 102 0.46 -2.70 0.99
C GLY A 102 -0.45 -3.71 1.68
N GLY A 103 -0.04 -4.97 1.72
CA GLY A 103 -0.86 -6.00 2.33
C GLY A 103 -0.63 -7.41 1.82
N GLY A 104 -1.57 -8.28 2.17
CA GLY A 104 -1.59 -9.66 1.73
C GLY A 104 -2.93 -10.32 2.02
N ASN A 105 -2.92 -11.64 2.16
CA ASN A 105 -4.04 -12.45 2.55
C ASN A 105 -4.23 -12.45 4.07
N LEU A 106 -5.48 -12.33 4.51
CA LEU A 106 -5.90 -12.44 5.91
C LEU A 106 -6.75 -13.70 6.07
N PHE A 107 -6.32 -14.59 6.96
CA PHE A 107 -7.08 -15.76 7.35
C PHE A 107 -7.76 -15.52 8.69
N THR A 108 -9.07 -15.81 8.74
CA THR A 108 -9.88 -15.66 9.95
C THR A 108 -10.68 -16.92 10.24
N ALA A 109 -10.90 -17.19 11.52
CA ALA A 109 -11.69 -18.32 11.98
C ALA A 109 -13.15 -17.87 12.19
N TYR A 110 -14.00 -18.22 11.22
CA TYR A 110 -15.44 -18.10 11.35
C TYR A 110 -15.97 -19.06 12.42
N LYS A 111 -16.83 -18.56 13.31
CA LYS A 111 -17.58 -19.37 14.26
C LYS A 111 -19.05 -19.43 13.85
N LYS A 112 -19.54 -20.64 13.57
CA LYS A 112 -20.96 -20.89 13.28
C LYS A 112 -21.85 -20.27 14.36
N ASP A 113 -22.92 -19.61 13.94
CA ASP A 113 -23.88 -18.91 14.80
C ASP A 113 -23.29 -17.73 15.60
N SER A 114 -22.14 -17.20 15.16
CA SER A 114 -21.55 -15.96 15.65
C SER A 114 -21.36 -14.97 14.51
N LEU A 115 -21.46 -13.68 14.82
CA LEU A 115 -21.04 -12.60 13.93
C LEU A 115 -19.56 -12.24 14.11
N GLY A 116 -18.83 -12.96 14.97
CA GLY A 116 -17.40 -12.79 15.16
C GLY A 116 -16.59 -13.63 14.18
N SER A 117 -15.49 -13.05 13.70
CA SER A 117 -14.42 -13.78 13.03
C SER A 117 -13.10 -13.43 13.70
N GLY A 118 -12.40 -14.44 14.22
CA GLY A 118 -11.14 -14.24 14.92
C GLY A 118 -9.97 -14.17 13.94
N TYR A 119 -9.00 -13.29 14.19
CA TYR A 119 -7.71 -13.32 13.50
C TYR A 119 -7.04 -14.70 13.70
N VAL A 120 -6.47 -15.26 12.63
CA VAL A 120 -5.67 -16.50 12.71
C VAL A 120 -4.26 -16.27 12.22
N SER A 121 -4.10 -15.81 10.97
CA SER A 121 -2.80 -15.63 10.35
C SER A 121 -2.89 -14.70 9.14
N GLU A 122 -1.73 -14.23 8.69
CA GLU A 122 -1.57 -13.45 7.47
C GLU A 122 -0.45 -14.04 6.60
N SER A 123 -0.55 -13.83 5.30
CA SER A 123 0.54 -14.12 4.37
C SER A 123 0.55 -13.12 3.22
N ALA A 124 1.72 -12.84 2.65
CA ALA A 124 1.87 -11.88 1.55
C ALA A 124 2.70 -12.49 0.42
N TYR A 125 2.28 -13.67 -0.05
CA TYR A 125 2.87 -14.31 -1.23
C TYR A 125 2.30 -13.68 -2.50
N ALA A 126 3.18 -13.21 -3.37
CA ALA A 126 2.78 -12.74 -4.69
C ALA A 126 2.44 -13.90 -5.64
N ASP A 127 1.43 -13.72 -6.46
CA ASP A 127 0.94 -14.69 -7.45
C ASP A 127 1.56 -14.40 -8.83
N PRO A 128 2.28 -15.33 -9.46
CA PRO A 128 2.76 -15.15 -10.84
C PRO A 128 1.59 -14.83 -11.78
N LEU A 129 1.80 -13.93 -12.74
CA LEU A 129 0.78 -13.53 -13.72
C LEU A 129 0.99 -14.18 -15.07
N GLN A 130 -0.11 -14.47 -15.77
CA GLN A 130 -0.06 -14.77 -17.20
C GLN A 130 0.34 -13.53 -17.98
N ALA A 131 1.06 -13.71 -19.08
CA ALA A 131 1.40 -12.60 -19.96
C ALA A 131 0.12 -12.02 -20.59
N ASN A 132 -0.02 -10.69 -20.55
CA ASN A 132 -1.17 -9.96 -21.09
C ASN A 132 -0.73 -8.60 -21.63
N ASP A 133 -1.68 -7.83 -22.18
CA ASP A 133 -1.46 -6.45 -22.63
C ASP A 133 -2.19 -5.46 -21.70
N PRO A 134 -1.67 -5.18 -20.49
CA PRO A 134 -2.40 -4.38 -19.50
C PRO A 134 -2.55 -2.91 -19.90
N TYR A 135 -1.72 -2.40 -20.80
CA TYR A 135 -1.75 -1.02 -21.27
C TYR A 135 -2.32 -0.85 -22.68
N GLY A 136 -2.71 -1.94 -23.35
CA GLY A 136 -3.33 -1.90 -24.68
C GLY A 136 -2.39 -1.40 -25.78
N VAL A 137 -1.08 -1.66 -25.66
CA VAL A 137 -0.05 -1.19 -26.62
C VAL A 137 0.07 -2.11 -27.85
N GLY A 138 -0.62 -3.25 -27.87
CA GLY A 138 -0.57 -4.23 -28.94
C GLY A 138 0.55 -5.27 -28.78
N ALA A 139 1.10 -5.42 -27.57
CA ALA A 139 2.17 -6.37 -27.25
C ALA A 139 1.92 -7.07 -25.91
N LEU A 140 2.68 -8.13 -25.63
CA LEU A 140 2.58 -8.88 -24.37
C LEU A 140 3.65 -8.43 -23.37
N LEU A 141 3.19 -8.17 -22.15
CA LEU A 141 4.02 -7.95 -20.97
C LEU A 141 4.08 -9.22 -20.14
N SER A 142 5.28 -9.69 -19.83
CA SER A 142 5.52 -10.98 -19.18
C SER A 142 6.33 -10.89 -17.89
N GLY A 143 6.34 -11.97 -17.10
CA GLY A 143 7.14 -12.06 -15.86
C GLY A 143 6.58 -11.24 -14.69
N GLY A 144 5.32 -10.83 -14.76
CA GLY A 144 4.64 -10.07 -13.71
C GLY A 144 4.21 -10.95 -12.54
N TYR A 145 3.97 -10.29 -11.42
CA TYR A 145 3.43 -10.89 -10.20
C TYR A 145 2.34 -9.97 -9.66
N PHE A 146 1.24 -10.55 -9.20
CA PHE A 146 0.22 -9.84 -8.44
C PHE A 146 0.52 -9.93 -6.96
N GLY A 147 0.40 -8.81 -6.26
CA GLY A 147 0.60 -8.73 -4.83
C GLY A 147 0.88 -7.30 -4.41
N ALA A 148 1.02 -7.06 -3.11
CA ALA A 148 1.25 -5.73 -2.62
C ALA A 148 2.53 -5.11 -3.20
N GLY A 149 2.34 -3.96 -3.83
CA GLY A 149 3.39 -3.18 -4.44
C GLY A 149 4.40 -2.74 -3.40
N GLY A 150 5.69 -2.91 -3.68
CA GLY A 150 6.69 -2.48 -2.73
C GLY A 150 8.12 -2.82 -3.10
N GLY A 151 9.03 -2.02 -2.54
CA GLY A 151 10.43 -2.02 -2.92
C GLY A 151 11.09 -0.73 -2.48
N VAL A 152 12.04 -0.26 -3.29
CA VAL A 152 12.83 0.93 -3.01
C VAL A 152 12.68 1.89 -4.19
N SER A 153 12.26 3.12 -3.91
CA SER A 153 12.16 4.19 -4.89
C SER A 153 13.51 4.53 -5.52
N THR A 154 13.48 5.00 -6.75
CA THR A 154 14.61 5.55 -7.49
C THR A 154 14.53 7.08 -7.62
N LEU A 155 13.42 7.68 -7.20
CA LEU A 155 13.18 9.12 -7.28
C LEU A 155 13.20 9.83 -5.91
N PHE A 156 12.70 9.18 -4.86
CA PHE A 156 12.53 9.79 -3.54
C PHE A 156 13.61 9.31 -2.56
N GLN A 157 14.34 10.26 -1.99
CA GLN A 157 15.33 9.96 -0.94
C GLN A 157 14.65 9.41 0.31
N ARG A 158 15.38 8.58 1.06
CA ARG A 158 14.87 8.02 2.31
C ARG A 158 14.55 9.14 3.32
N PRO A 159 13.29 9.25 3.77
CA PRO A 159 12.92 10.25 4.76
C PRO A 159 13.50 9.93 6.14
N ALA A 160 13.64 10.96 6.98
CA ALA A 160 14.25 10.84 8.30
C ALA A 160 13.55 9.80 9.20
N TYR A 161 12.23 9.67 9.11
CA TYR A 161 11.46 8.68 9.87
C TYR A 161 11.80 7.24 9.50
N GLN A 162 12.30 6.97 8.30
CA GLN A 162 12.79 5.64 7.90
C GLN A 162 14.26 5.42 8.25
N SER A 163 15.09 6.46 8.17
CA SER A 163 16.54 6.35 8.32
C SER A 163 16.99 5.76 9.65
N ARG A 164 16.31 6.08 10.75
CA ARG A 164 16.64 5.52 12.08
C ARG A 164 16.20 4.07 12.24
N PRO A 165 14.93 3.68 12.00
CA PRO A 165 14.47 2.31 12.22
C PRO A 165 14.96 1.33 11.15
N LEU A 166 15.13 1.76 9.89
CA LEU A 166 15.59 0.89 8.81
C LEU A 166 17.10 0.99 8.55
N GLY A 167 17.78 1.93 9.21
CA GLY A 167 19.16 2.27 8.88
C GLY A 167 19.29 2.93 7.49
N GLY A 168 20.53 3.04 7.03
CA GLY A 168 20.86 3.53 5.69
C GLY A 168 21.93 4.62 5.69
N THR A 169 22.38 4.95 4.49
CA THR A 169 23.28 6.07 4.18
C THR A 169 22.51 7.26 3.58
N ARG A 170 23.19 8.37 3.33
CA ARG A 170 22.64 9.54 2.60
C ARG A 170 22.15 9.21 1.18
N THR A 171 22.56 8.08 0.61
CA THR A 171 22.13 7.62 -0.73
C THR A 171 20.99 6.60 -0.64
N SER A 172 20.46 6.35 0.55
CA SER A 172 19.30 5.47 0.71
C SER A 172 18.06 6.15 0.15
N MET A 173 17.21 5.35 -0.48
CA MET A 173 15.96 5.81 -1.06
C MET A 173 14.77 5.32 -0.23
N ARG A 174 13.61 5.94 -0.44
CA ARG A 174 12.33 5.63 0.24
C ARG A 174 11.95 4.18 -0.04
N ALA A 175 11.80 3.40 1.03
CA ALA A 175 11.29 2.03 0.96
C ALA A 175 9.78 2.04 1.13
N LEU A 176 9.00 1.22 0.43
CA LEU A 176 7.54 1.12 0.62
C LEU A 176 7.07 -0.34 0.54
N PRO A 177 5.91 -0.68 1.14
CA PRO A 177 4.92 0.19 1.82
C PRO A 177 5.34 0.62 3.23
N ASP A 178 4.56 1.49 3.87
CA ASP A 178 4.77 1.87 5.28
C ASP A 178 4.08 0.88 6.22
N VAL A 179 2.89 0.41 5.85
CA VAL A 179 2.07 -0.56 6.58
C VAL A 179 1.36 -1.49 5.60
N GLY A 180 0.84 -2.62 6.09
CA GLY A 180 -0.02 -3.52 5.31
C GLY A 180 -1.44 -3.59 5.87
N MET A 181 -2.38 -3.96 5.02
CA MET A 181 -3.74 -4.39 5.39
C MET A 181 -4.16 -5.64 4.59
N LEU A 182 -5.44 -6.00 4.61
CA LEU A 182 -5.98 -7.00 3.70
C LEU A 182 -5.92 -6.45 2.26
N ALA A 183 -5.15 -7.12 1.41
CA ALA A 183 -5.15 -6.90 -0.04
C ALA A 183 -5.78 -8.09 -0.77
N GLY A 184 -5.67 -9.30 -0.21
CA GLY A 184 -6.09 -10.52 -0.90
C GLY A 184 -5.12 -10.97 -1.98
N GLY A 185 -5.49 -12.02 -2.70
CA GLY A 185 -4.64 -12.68 -3.67
C GLY A 185 -5.43 -13.48 -4.71
N CYS A 186 -4.71 -14.11 -5.62
CA CYS A 186 -5.23 -14.87 -6.75
C CYS A 186 -6.16 -14.06 -7.68
N PRO A 187 -5.60 -13.13 -8.46
CA PRO A 187 -6.37 -12.41 -9.47
C PRO A 187 -6.82 -13.36 -10.58
N ALA A 188 -7.81 -12.93 -11.38
CA ALA A 188 -8.35 -13.73 -12.49
C ALA A 188 -7.29 -14.15 -13.53
N ILE A 189 -6.19 -13.40 -13.65
CA ILE A 189 -5.07 -13.65 -14.57
C ILE A 189 -3.87 -14.35 -13.92
N ALA A 190 -4.06 -14.98 -12.75
CA ALA A 190 -3.01 -15.77 -12.11
C ALA A 190 -2.48 -16.87 -13.06
N GLY A 191 -1.16 -17.00 -13.12
CA GLY A 191 -0.46 -17.99 -13.94
C GLY A 191 -0.49 -19.40 -13.37
N HIS A 192 -0.92 -19.55 -12.12
CA HIS A 192 -1.04 -20.83 -11.42
C HIS A 192 -2.33 -20.87 -10.59
N PRO A 193 -2.77 -22.07 -10.16
CA PRO A 193 -3.87 -22.20 -9.20
C PRO A 193 -3.59 -21.39 -7.93
N CYS A 194 -4.66 -20.80 -7.38
CA CYS A 194 -4.58 -20.04 -6.13
C CYS A 194 -3.93 -20.85 -5.02
N GLN A 195 -3.09 -20.20 -4.21
CA GLN A 195 -2.62 -20.80 -2.97
C GLN A 195 -3.79 -21.05 -2.00
N GLN A 196 -3.60 -21.94 -1.02
CA GLN A 196 -4.58 -22.08 0.06
C GLN A 196 -4.68 -20.77 0.85
N ASP A 197 -5.85 -20.54 1.47
CA ASP A 197 -6.11 -19.41 2.36
C ASP A 197 -5.97 -18.01 1.72
N THR A 198 -6.21 -17.89 0.40
CA THR A 198 -6.36 -16.58 -0.25
C THR A 198 -7.64 -15.89 0.20
N SER A 199 -7.57 -14.57 0.41
CA SER A 199 -8.70 -13.74 0.82
C SER A 199 -9.08 -12.72 -0.24
N SER A 200 -10.28 -12.14 -0.10
CA SER A 200 -10.81 -11.09 -0.97
C SER A 200 -11.83 -10.27 -0.20
N VAL A 201 -12.04 -9.01 -0.58
CA VAL A 201 -13.11 -8.16 -0.04
C VAL A 201 -14.34 -8.27 -0.93
N SER A 202 -15.50 -8.52 -0.33
CA SER A 202 -16.77 -8.47 -1.06
C SER A 202 -17.35 -7.07 -1.03
N ILE A 203 -17.62 -6.49 -2.19
CA ILE A 203 -18.30 -5.20 -2.33
C ILE A 203 -19.62 -5.35 -3.06
N TYR A 204 -20.56 -4.43 -2.82
CA TYR A 204 -21.80 -4.34 -3.58
C TYR A 204 -21.72 -3.16 -4.55
N PHE A 205 -21.77 -3.44 -5.85
CA PHE A 205 -21.69 -2.42 -6.89
C PHE A 205 -22.65 -2.79 -8.03
N ALA A 206 -23.34 -1.79 -8.59
CA ALA A 206 -24.27 -1.99 -9.72
C ALA A 206 -25.25 -3.17 -9.54
N CYS A 207 -25.76 -3.38 -8.31
CA CYS A 207 -26.65 -4.48 -7.93
C CYS A 207 -26.04 -5.89 -7.85
N PHE A 208 -24.72 -6.02 -7.94
CA PHE A 208 -24.01 -7.30 -7.83
C PHE A 208 -22.97 -7.28 -6.72
N ILE A 209 -22.70 -8.46 -6.16
CA ILE A 209 -21.58 -8.66 -5.25
C ILE A 209 -20.34 -8.99 -6.10
N TYR A 210 -19.30 -8.17 -5.94
CA TYR A 210 -17.99 -8.41 -6.54
C TYR A 210 -16.99 -8.78 -5.45
N LYS A 211 -16.07 -9.68 -5.79
CA LYS A 211 -14.88 -9.96 -4.98
C LYS A 211 -13.73 -9.14 -5.55
N LEU A 212 -13.15 -8.29 -4.71
CA LEU A 212 -12.00 -7.48 -5.03
C LEU A 212 -10.78 -7.95 -4.25
N VAL A 213 -9.64 -7.79 -4.92
CA VAL A 213 -8.29 -7.96 -4.39
C VAL A 213 -7.46 -6.75 -4.82
N GLY A 214 -6.30 -6.57 -4.20
CA GLY A 214 -5.36 -5.49 -4.47
C GLY A 214 -5.26 -4.51 -3.31
N THR A 215 -4.16 -3.76 -3.28
CA THR A 215 -3.90 -2.68 -2.32
C THR A 215 -4.91 -1.53 -2.43
N SER A 216 -5.69 -1.50 -3.52
CA SER A 216 -6.88 -0.66 -3.66
C SER A 216 -7.95 -0.91 -2.60
N VAL A 217 -8.04 -2.10 -2.00
CA VAL A 217 -8.92 -2.34 -0.84
C VAL A 217 -8.22 -2.05 0.49
N ALA A 218 -6.89 -2.20 0.53
CA ALA A 218 -6.07 -1.97 1.71
C ALA A 218 -5.99 -0.47 2.09
N ALA A 219 -5.84 0.41 1.10
CA ALA A 219 -5.72 1.85 1.31
C ALA A 219 -6.94 2.49 2.02
N PRO A 220 -8.20 2.25 1.61
CA PRO A 220 -9.36 2.75 2.34
C PRO A 220 -9.54 2.07 3.70
N GLU A 221 -9.17 0.79 3.85
CA GLU A 221 -9.17 0.12 5.15
C GLU A 221 -8.25 0.84 6.14
N PHE A 222 -7.01 1.16 5.75
CA PHE A 222 -6.10 1.91 6.61
C PHE A 222 -6.50 3.37 6.80
N ALA A 223 -7.11 4.01 5.79
CA ALA A 223 -7.65 5.36 5.95
C ALA A 223 -8.71 5.42 7.07
N SER A 224 -9.50 4.37 7.26
CA SER A 224 -10.45 4.27 8.38
C SER A 224 -9.74 4.25 9.74
N VAL A 225 -8.61 3.55 9.84
CA VAL A 225 -7.77 3.50 11.05
C VAL A 225 -7.15 4.87 11.33
N ALA A 226 -6.65 5.54 10.29
CA ALA A 226 -6.13 6.90 10.40
C ALA A 226 -7.21 7.90 10.85
N ALA A 227 -8.45 7.75 10.38
CA ALA A 227 -9.57 8.58 10.81
C ALA A 227 -9.92 8.36 12.30
N LEU A 228 -9.91 7.12 12.79
CA LEU A 228 -10.10 6.80 14.21
C LEU A 228 -8.98 7.39 15.08
N LEU A 229 -7.73 7.32 14.60
CA LEU A 229 -6.61 8.00 15.25
C LEU A 229 -6.83 9.52 15.29
N GLY A 230 -7.28 10.10 14.17
CA GLY A 230 -7.63 11.52 14.04
C GLY A 230 -8.70 11.95 15.04
N GLN A 231 -9.76 11.16 15.18
CA GLN A 231 -10.84 11.40 16.14
C GLN A 231 -10.31 11.41 17.59
N LYS A 232 -9.34 10.56 17.90
CA LYS A 232 -8.83 10.40 19.27
C LYS A 232 -7.71 11.38 19.63
N GLN A 233 -6.82 11.67 18.69
CA GLN A 233 -5.56 12.40 18.93
C GLN A 233 -5.45 13.69 18.12
N GLY A 234 -6.47 14.05 17.34
CA GLY A 234 -6.46 15.18 16.43
C GLY A 234 -5.79 14.86 15.09
N ARG A 235 -5.79 15.85 14.19
CA ARG A 235 -5.21 15.75 12.84
C ARG A 235 -3.74 15.36 12.90
N GLN A 236 -3.33 14.38 12.10
CA GLN A 236 -2.00 13.78 12.18
C GLN A 236 -0.99 14.36 11.18
N GLY A 237 -1.46 14.96 10.08
CA GLY A 237 -0.55 15.38 9.01
C GLY A 237 0.17 14.19 8.39
N ASN A 238 1.52 14.26 8.31
CA ASN A 238 2.32 13.11 7.88
C ASN A 238 2.29 12.01 8.95
N LEU A 239 1.48 10.98 8.72
CA LEU A 239 1.30 9.88 9.66
C LEU A 239 2.53 8.97 9.76
N ASN A 240 3.47 9.04 8.81
CA ASN A 240 4.63 8.14 8.81
C ASN A 240 5.54 8.36 10.02
N ASP A 241 5.76 9.60 10.47
CA ASP A 241 6.54 9.87 11.69
C ASP A 241 5.97 9.16 12.93
N TYR A 242 4.65 9.11 13.03
CA TYR A 242 3.94 8.39 14.09
C TYR A 242 4.15 6.88 13.96
N LEU A 243 3.90 6.31 12.78
CA LEU A 243 3.97 4.87 12.54
C LEU A 243 5.36 4.30 12.80
N TYR A 244 6.40 4.93 12.26
CA TYR A 244 7.78 4.45 12.44
C TYR A 244 8.26 4.60 13.88
N ARG A 245 7.83 5.65 14.59
CA ARG A 245 8.12 5.81 16.03
C ARG A 245 7.39 4.78 16.87
N LEU A 246 6.11 4.53 16.59
CA LEU A 246 5.32 3.50 17.26
C LEU A 246 5.94 2.13 17.03
N ALA A 247 6.29 1.81 15.79
CA ALA A 247 6.94 0.55 15.45
C ALA A 247 8.28 0.33 16.16
N ALA A 248 9.03 1.39 16.43
CA ALA A 248 10.31 1.32 17.14
C ALA A 248 10.13 1.11 18.66
N ASN A 249 9.10 1.70 19.26
CA ASN A 249 8.94 1.76 20.72
C ASN A 249 7.85 0.82 21.28
N GLY A 250 6.88 0.43 20.45
CA GLY A 250 5.77 -0.47 20.77
C GLY A 250 5.50 -1.41 19.58
N PRO A 251 6.45 -2.31 19.25
CA PRO A 251 6.35 -3.19 18.10
C PRO A 251 5.12 -4.11 18.12
N GLU A 252 4.57 -4.40 19.30
CA GLU A 252 3.33 -5.14 19.52
C GLU A 252 2.09 -4.48 18.91
N ALA A 253 2.16 -3.19 18.55
CA ALA A 253 1.08 -2.52 17.82
C ALA A 253 0.93 -3.00 16.37
N PHE A 254 1.78 -3.92 15.91
CA PHE A 254 1.76 -4.49 14.57
C PHE A 254 1.89 -6.01 14.61
N HIS A 255 1.13 -6.73 13.79
CA HIS A 255 1.50 -8.09 13.42
C HIS A 255 2.74 -8.03 12.51
N ARG A 256 3.76 -8.80 12.85
CA ARG A 256 5.06 -8.82 12.17
C ARG A 256 5.51 -10.24 11.90
N GLY A 257 6.55 -10.36 11.06
CA GLY A 257 7.04 -11.67 10.61
C GLY A 257 6.05 -12.37 9.69
N ILE A 258 5.24 -11.59 8.96
CA ILE A 258 4.27 -12.10 8.00
C ILE A 258 5.03 -12.76 6.85
N PRO A 259 4.86 -14.08 6.61
CA PRO A 259 5.56 -14.78 5.56
C PRO A 259 5.09 -14.33 4.18
N GLY A 260 5.98 -14.29 3.20
CA GLY A 260 5.65 -13.81 1.86
C GLY A 260 6.85 -13.49 0.99
N ASN A 261 6.56 -13.03 -0.22
CA ASN A 261 7.53 -12.49 -1.17
C ASN A 261 6.80 -11.57 -2.16
N ASN A 262 7.54 -10.65 -2.77
CA ASN A 262 7.00 -9.73 -3.77
C ASN A 262 7.45 -10.07 -5.21
N GLY A 263 7.80 -11.33 -5.49
CA GLY A 263 8.34 -11.75 -6.79
C GLY A 263 9.81 -11.33 -7.05
N VAL A 264 10.41 -10.49 -6.19
CA VAL A 264 11.82 -10.08 -6.27
C VAL A 264 12.61 -10.57 -5.06
N VAL A 265 12.08 -10.38 -3.86
CA VAL A 265 12.69 -10.81 -2.59
C VAL A 265 11.64 -11.38 -1.63
N SER A 266 12.09 -12.17 -0.65
CA SER A 266 11.23 -12.64 0.44
C SER A 266 10.97 -11.54 1.47
N ASN A 267 9.97 -11.76 2.33
CA ASN A 267 9.64 -10.87 3.45
C ASN A 267 10.70 -10.84 4.59
N ASP A 268 11.79 -11.57 4.46
CA ASP A 268 12.97 -11.42 5.32
C ASP A 268 13.84 -10.22 4.93
N VAL A 269 13.56 -9.63 3.77
CA VAL A 269 14.26 -8.48 3.21
C VAL A 269 13.37 -7.23 3.34
N PRO A 270 13.93 -6.07 3.74
CA PRO A 270 15.34 -5.84 4.09
C PRO A 270 15.69 -6.22 5.54
N ILE A 271 14.71 -6.33 6.44
CA ILE A 271 14.95 -6.61 7.86
C ILE A 271 13.88 -7.56 8.40
N ALA A 272 14.21 -8.86 8.43
CA ALA A 272 13.34 -9.92 8.91
C ALA A 272 12.64 -9.57 10.24
N GLY A 273 11.33 -9.77 10.29
CA GLY A 273 10.49 -9.52 11.46
C GLY A 273 10.30 -8.04 11.84
N LYS A 274 10.91 -7.09 11.12
CA LYS A 274 10.81 -5.65 11.43
C LYS A 274 10.23 -4.83 10.29
N TYR A 275 10.68 -5.06 9.07
CA TYR A 275 10.21 -4.34 7.89
C TYR A 275 10.42 -5.18 6.64
N ASN A 276 9.41 -5.23 5.77
CA ASN A 276 9.48 -5.90 4.47
C ASN A 276 8.78 -5.08 3.37
N TYR A 277 8.98 -5.48 2.12
CA TYR A 277 8.43 -4.78 0.95
C TYR A 277 7.01 -5.21 0.55
N THR A 278 6.25 -5.90 1.42
CA THR A 278 4.84 -6.24 1.15
C THR A 278 3.89 -5.62 2.17
N THR A 279 4.28 -5.58 3.45
CA THR A 279 3.48 -5.05 4.57
C THR A 279 4.20 -3.94 5.35
N GLY A 280 5.41 -3.54 4.95
CA GLY A 280 6.13 -2.46 5.61
C GLY A 280 6.44 -2.82 7.07
N LEU A 281 6.02 -1.96 8.00
CA LEU A 281 6.15 -2.16 9.45
C LEU A 281 5.32 -3.32 10.02
N GLY A 282 4.44 -3.91 9.20
CA GLY A 282 3.46 -4.92 9.59
C GLY A 282 2.03 -4.44 9.37
N THR A 283 1.06 -5.27 9.76
CA THR A 283 -0.36 -4.87 9.78
C THR A 283 -0.75 -4.38 11.17
N PRO A 284 -1.46 -3.24 11.28
CA PRO A 284 -1.69 -2.61 12.58
C PRO A 284 -2.73 -3.36 13.42
N ILE A 285 -2.42 -3.57 14.69
CA ILE A 285 -3.42 -3.91 15.71
C ILE A 285 -4.12 -2.61 16.10
N VAL A 286 -5.24 -2.31 15.45
CA VAL A 286 -5.92 -1.00 15.50
C VAL A 286 -6.03 -0.42 16.91
N ARG A 287 -6.45 -1.21 17.90
CA ARG A 287 -6.60 -0.76 19.30
C ARG A 287 -5.29 -0.27 19.90
N LEU A 288 -4.21 -1.00 19.67
CA LEU A 288 -2.88 -0.62 20.14
C LEU A 288 -2.37 0.57 19.35
N MET A 289 -2.53 0.54 18.02
CA MET A 289 -2.09 1.60 17.13
C MET A 289 -2.72 2.94 17.47
N ILE A 290 -4.02 3.02 17.78
CA ILE A 290 -4.66 4.31 18.09
C ILE A 290 -4.62 4.65 19.58
N GLY A 291 -4.02 3.78 20.41
CA GLY A 291 -3.99 3.90 21.86
C GLY A 291 -5.37 3.74 22.51
N ALA A 292 -6.29 3.01 21.91
CA ALA A 292 -7.66 2.77 22.40
C ALA A 292 -7.79 1.47 23.22
N LEU A 293 -6.92 1.32 24.22
CA LEU A 293 -6.95 0.17 25.15
C LEU A 293 -8.27 0.09 25.94
N ASP A 294 -8.81 1.24 26.33
CA ASP A 294 -10.04 1.34 27.12
C ASP A 294 -11.32 1.29 26.27
N ALA A 295 -11.20 1.32 24.94
CA ALA A 295 -12.37 1.21 24.08
C ALA A 295 -12.93 -0.21 24.16
N ALA A 296 -14.25 -0.34 24.31
CA ALA A 296 -14.91 -1.64 24.14
C ALA A 296 -14.70 -2.14 22.70
N PRO A 297 -14.42 -3.44 22.46
CA PRO A 297 -14.43 -4.00 21.12
C PRO A 297 -15.74 -3.63 20.44
N ALA A 298 -15.71 -3.41 19.13
CA ALA A 298 -16.95 -3.33 18.37
C ALA A 298 -17.79 -4.55 18.78
N GLY A 299 -18.97 -4.29 19.36
CA GLY A 299 -19.86 -5.32 19.86
C GLY A 299 -20.34 -6.23 18.75
N ILE A 300 -21.32 -7.09 19.04
CA ILE A 300 -21.97 -7.91 18.03
C ILE A 300 -22.55 -6.95 16.95
N PRO A 301 -22.20 -7.08 15.66
CA PRO A 301 -22.80 -6.27 14.60
C PRO A 301 -24.32 -6.27 14.70
N ARG A 302 -24.97 -5.12 14.47
CA ARG A 302 -26.40 -4.86 14.71
C ARG A 302 -26.82 -4.89 16.18
N SER A 303 -25.92 -4.46 17.08
CA SER A 303 -26.25 -4.21 18.48
C SER A 303 -26.16 -2.71 18.79
N PRO A 304 -26.76 -2.21 19.89
CA PRO A 304 -26.65 -0.79 20.24
C PRO A 304 -25.22 -0.26 20.39
N SER A 305 -24.25 -1.14 20.70
CA SER A 305 -22.82 -0.79 20.79
C SER A 305 -22.04 -0.99 19.47
N ASN A 306 -22.70 -1.53 18.44
CA ASN A 306 -22.19 -1.69 17.07
C ASN A 306 -23.38 -1.75 16.08
N PRO A 307 -24.08 -0.61 15.88
CA PRO A 307 -25.37 -0.54 15.18
C PRO A 307 -25.27 -0.92 13.69
#